data_AF-A0A923MNA8-F1
#
_entry.id   AF-A0A923MNA8-F1
#
_cell.length_a   1.000
_cell.length_b   1.000
_cell.length_c   1.000
_cell.angle_alpha   90.00
_cell.angle_beta   90.00
_cell.angle_gamma   90.00
#
_symmetry.space_group_name_H-M   'P 1'
#
loop_
_entity.id
_entity.type
_entity.pdbx_description
1 polymer ?
#
loop_
_entity_poly.entity_id
_entity_poly.type
_entity_poly.pdbx_seq_one_letter_code
_entity_poly.pdbx_strand_id
1 'polypeptide(L)'
;MRQFVCECLNCGLKKTRQFKEEPYPEYGEVFVAHCKVCDSDQNHTRVLTRKTQAELRRRQEEEDLKKSISDQCARHGFTCRFLYQSVIITTPLADWCFDYHEKYKTLYHENTPNTKYLTGHYVKAHTQFKGKKMTVSAVIEYIASHEGWRAEQRSKTTKEKSE
;
A
#
# COMPACT_ATOMS: atom_id res chain seq x y z
N MET A 1 -19.01 -13.37 10.81
CA MET A 1 -19.23 -13.08 12.25
C MET A 1 -17.90 -12.84 12.95
N ARG A 2 -17.71 -11.67 13.56
CA ARG A 2 -16.52 -11.32 14.37
C ARG A 2 -16.92 -10.95 15.78
N GLN A 3 -16.01 -11.17 16.73
CA GLN A 3 -16.24 -10.83 18.14
C GLN A 3 -15.23 -9.79 18.59
N PHE A 4 -15.71 -8.76 19.27
CA PHE A 4 -14.89 -7.69 19.83
C PHE A 4 -15.31 -7.41 21.26
N VAL A 5 -14.34 -7.05 22.10
CA VAL A 5 -14.62 -6.53 23.43
C VAL A 5 -14.94 -5.05 23.28
N CYS A 6 -16.13 -4.66 23.74
CA CYS A 6 -16.63 -3.30 23.64
C CYS A 6 -16.96 -2.76 25.03
N GLU A 7 -16.83 -1.45 25.20
CA GLU A 7 -17.11 -0.73 26.43
C GLU A 7 -18.24 0.27 26.20
N CYS A 8 -19.21 0.30 27.12
CA CYS A 8 -20.22 1.35 27.17
C CYS A 8 -19.57 2.65 27.67
N LEU A 9 -19.65 3.73 26.90
CA LEU A 9 -19.07 5.02 27.27
C LEU A 9 -19.81 5.72 28.41
N ASN A 10 -21.06 5.32 28.70
CA ASN A 10 -21.84 5.89 29.80
C ASN A 10 -21.54 5.23 31.16
N CYS A 11 -21.47 3.89 31.20
CA CYS A 11 -21.32 3.14 32.47
C CYS A 11 -20.03 2.32 32.59
N GLY A 12 -19.17 2.31 31.58
CA GLY A 12 -17.91 1.55 31.58
C GLY A 12 -18.05 0.04 31.47
N LEU A 13 -19.27 -0.49 31.24
CA LEU A 13 -19.47 -1.93 31.13
C LEU A 13 -18.73 -2.49 29.92
N LYS A 14 -17.78 -3.39 30.17
CA LYS A 14 -17.04 -4.13 29.15
C LYS A 14 -17.71 -5.46 28.86
N LYS A 15 -18.02 -5.72 27.58
CA LYS A 15 -18.64 -6.97 27.15
C LYS A 15 -18.18 -7.37 25.75
N THR A 16 -17.99 -8.67 25.54
CA THR A 16 -17.80 -9.22 24.19
C THR A 16 -19.10 -9.15 23.41
N ARG A 17 -19.09 -8.44 22.28
CA ARG A 17 -20.19 -8.32 21.33
C ARG A 17 -19.85 -9.06 20.04
N GLN A 18 -20.86 -9.70 19.46
CA GLN A 18 -20.76 -10.40 18.18
C GLN A 18 -21.35 -9.53 17.07
N PHE A 19 -20.61 -9.37 15.97
CA PHE A 19 -21.01 -8.63 14.79
C PHE A 19 -21.18 -9.61 13.64
N LYS A 20 -22.38 -9.69 13.08
CA LYS A 20 -22.72 -10.66 12.02
C LYS A 20 -22.24 -10.20 10.65
N GLU A 21 -22.39 -8.91 10.37
CA GLU A 21 -22.15 -8.27 9.07
C GLU A 21 -21.17 -7.11 9.19
N GLU A 22 -20.60 -6.72 8.06
CA GLU A 22 -19.77 -5.52 7.92
C GLU A 22 -20.65 -4.27 7.77
N PRO A 23 -20.20 -3.07 8.21
CA PRO A 23 -18.86 -2.77 8.74
C PRO A 23 -18.66 -3.25 10.19
N TYR A 24 -17.46 -3.75 10.48
CA TYR A 24 -17.05 -4.05 11.84
C TYR A 24 -16.53 -2.78 12.50
N PRO A 25 -16.81 -2.53 13.79
CA PRO A 25 -16.34 -1.33 14.45
C PRO A 25 -14.80 -1.30 14.44
N GLU A 26 -14.23 -0.14 14.15
CA GLU A 26 -12.79 0.11 14.27
C GLU A 26 -12.42 0.50 15.71
N TYR A 27 -11.14 0.38 16.05
CA TYR A 27 -10.68 0.90 17.33
C TYR A 27 -10.73 2.43 17.32
N GLY A 28 -11.34 3.02 18.35
CA GLY A 28 -11.59 4.47 18.40
C GLY A 28 -12.93 4.90 17.77
N GLU A 29 -13.60 4.02 17.03
CA GLU A 29 -14.95 4.28 16.53
C GLU A 29 -15.98 4.19 17.65
N VAL A 30 -17.01 5.03 17.56
CA VAL A 30 -18.16 5.03 18.47
C VAL A 30 -19.39 4.53 17.72
N PHE A 31 -20.08 3.56 18.31
CA PHE A 31 -21.32 3.01 17.76
C PHE A 31 -22.38 2.89 18.85
N VAL A 32 -23.65 2.96 18.45
CA VAL A 32 -24.78 2.84 19.37
C VAL A 32 -25.12 1.37 19.57
N ALA A 33 -25.30 0.96 20.82
CA ALA A 33 -25.84 -0.34 21.16
C ALA A 33 -26.57 -0.32 22.50
N HIS A 34 -27.57 -1.17 22.65
CA HIS A 34 -28.27 -1.33 23.92
C HIS A 34 -27.32 -1.80 25.03
N CYS A 35 -27.29 -1.07 26.14
CA CYS A 35 -26.51 -1.39 27.34
C CYS A 35 -27.43 -1.93 28.42
N LYS A 36 -27.19 -3.18 28.86
CA LYS A 36 -27.98 -3.83 29.92
C LYS A 36 -27.95 -3.12 31.28
N VAL A 37 -26.90 -2.34 31.56
CA VAL A 37 -26.76 -1.63 32.85
C VAL A 37 -27.45 -0.26 32.80
N CYS A 38 -27.41 0.41 31.65
CA CYS A 38 -28.11 1.69 31.47
C CYS A 38 -29.57 1.51 31.06
N ASP A 39 -29.97 0.26 30.77
CA ASP A 39 -31.27 -0.14 30.21
C ASP A 39 -31.73 0.75 29.03
N SER A 40 -30.78 1.18 28.22
CA SER A 40 -30.99 2.13 27.13
C SER A 40 -29.89 1.99 26.07
N ASP A 41 -30.15 2.56 24.90
CA ASP A 41 -29.16 2.64 23.84
C ASP A 41 -28.09 3.66 24.20
N GLN A 42 -26.85 3.21 24.19
CA GLN A 42 -25.70 4.00 24.62
C GLN A 42 -24.57 3.90 23.60
N ASN A 43 -23.72 4.91 23.61
CA ASN A 43 -22.50 4.91 22.83
C ASN A 43 -21.52 3.89 23.40
N HIS A 44 -20.94 3.08 22.52
CA HIS A 44 -19.94 2.07 22.82
C HIS A 44 -18.72 2.27 21.94
N THR A 45 -17.56 1.81 22.41
CA THR A 45 -16.34 1.74 21.61
C THR A 45 -15.63 0.41 21.80
N ARG A 46 -14.72 0.06 20.87
CA ARG A 46 -13.85 -1.12 21.02
C ARG A 46 -12.79 -0.88 22.09
N VAL A 47 -12.60 -1.87 22.97
CA VAL A 47 -11.54 -1.85 23.99
C VAL A 47 -10.20 -2.21 23.36
N LEU A 48 -9.13 -1.55 23.82
CA LEU A 48 -7.74 -1.86 23.45
C LEU A 48 -7.29 -3.19 24.05
N THR A 49 -7.70 -4.29 23.41
CA THR A 49 -7.22 -5.63 23.74
C THR A 49 -5.85 -5.88 23.12
N ARG A 50 -5.09 -6.88 23.60
CA ARG A 50 -3.82 -7.31 22.97
C ARG A 50 -3.97 -7.59 21.46
N LYS A 51 -5.09 -8.19 21.06
CA LYS A 51 -5.42 -8.46 19.65
C LYS A 51 -5.63 -7.16 18.86
N THR A 52 -6.32 -6.18 19.45
CA THR A 52 -6.53 -4.86 18.83
C THR A 52 -5.23 -4.07 18.75
N GLN A 53 -4.39 -4.12 19.78
CA GLN A 53 -3.07 -3.50 19.76
C GLN A 53 -2.17 -4.12 18.67
N ALA A 54 -2.19 -5.44 18.50
CA ALA A 54 -1.45 -6.09 17.42
C ALA A 54 -2.01 -5.74 16.02
N GLU A 55 -3.32 -5.56 15.89
CA GLU A 55 -3.95 -5.05 14.66
C GLU A 55 -3.47 -3.62 14.34
N LEU A 56 -3.49 -2.71 15.32
CA LEU A 56 -3.03 -1.33 15.16
C LEU A 56 -1.54 -1.27 14.81
N ARG A 57 -0.68 -2.05 15.48
CA ARG A 57 0.75 -2.11 15.15
C ARG A 57 0.99 -2.54 13.70
N ARG A 58 0.29 -3.57 13.21
CA ARG A 58 0.43 -4.00 11.81
C ARG A 58 -0.04 -2.93 10.82
N ARG A 59 -1.10 -2.18 11.14
CA ARG A 59 -1.55 -1.05 10.31
C ARG A 59 -0.48 0.05 10.28
N GLN A 60 0.09 0.40 11.43
CA GLN A 60 1.17 1.38 11.51
C GLN A 60 2.42 0.94 10.75
N GLU A 61 2.85 -0.31 10.92
CA GLU A 61 4.00 -0.88 10.20
C GLU A 61 3.79 -0.82 8.67
N GLU A 62 2.56 -1.04 8.21
CA GLU A 62 2.18 -0.94 6.80
C GLU A 62 2.23 0.51 6.29
N GLU A 63 1.72 1.45 7.07
CA GLU A 63 1.78 2.89 6.75
C GLU A 63 3.21 3.41 6.73
N ASP A 64 4.04 3.01 7.69
CA ASP A 64 5.45 3.36 7.78
C ASP A 64 6.23 2.79 6.58
N LEU A 65 5.92 1.56 6.16
CA LEU A 65 6.50 0.95 4.96
C LEU A 65 6.11 1.72 3.70
N LYS A 66 4.83 2.03 3.50
CA LYS A 66 4.37 2.83 2.36
C LYS A 66 5.01 4.20 2.35
N LYS A 67 5.09 4.86 3.50
CA LYS A 67 5.75 6.16 3.63
C LYS A 67 7.23 6.07 3.28
N SER A 68 7.93 5.05 3.76
CA SER A 68 9.36 4.83 3.44
C SER A 68 9.59 4.64 1.94
N ILE A 69 8.71 3.91 1.25
CA ILE A 69 8.76 3.73 -0.21
C ILE A 69 8.49 5.06 -0.92
N SER A 70 7.47 5.80 -0.49
CA SER A 70 7.12 7.10 -1.05
C SER A 70 8.25 8.11 -0.89
N ASP A 71 8.87 8.17 0.30
CA ASP A 71 9.99 9.07 0.59
C ASP A 71 11.21 8.73 -0.28
N GLN A 72 11.48 7.45 -0.53
CA GLN A 72 12.55 7.01 -1.44
C GLN A 72 12.25 7.38 -2.89
N CYS A 73 11.03 7.16 -3.36
CA CYS A 73 10.62 7.56 -4.72
C CYS A 73 10.75 9.08 -4.92
N ALA A 74 10.30 9.87 -3.94
CA ALA A 74 10.33 11.32 -4.00
C ALA A 74 11.77 11.89 -4.11
N ARG A 75 12.77 11.24 -3.49
CA ARG A 75 14.19 11.65 -3.62
C ARG A 75 14.70 11.59 -5.05
N HIS A 76 14.14 10.71 -5.88
CA HIS A 76 14.49 10.58 -7.30
C HIS A 76 13.51 11.34 -8.22
N GLY A 77 12.58 12.12 -7.65
CA GLY A 77 11.55 12.83 -8.41
C GLY A 77 10.48 11.91 -9.00
N PHE A 78 10.31 10.71 -8.46
CA PHE A 78 9.28 9.76 -8.89
C PHE A 78 8.01 9.92 -8.07
N THR A 79 6.89 9.49 -8.65
CA THR A 79 5.60 9.39 -7.95
C THR A 79 5.25 7.92 -7.74
N CYS A 80 4.50 7.61 -6.69
CA CYS A 80 4.11 6.24 -6.38
C CYS A 80 2.62 6.12 -6.07
N ARG A 81 2.00 5.03 -6.54
CA ARG A 81 0.62 4.64 -6.24
C ARG A 81 0.61 3.22 -5.66
N PHE A 82 0.05 3.07 -4.46
CA PHE A 82 -0.09 1.77 -3.82
C PHE A 82 -1.41 1.09 -4.23
N LEU A 83 -1.31 -0.17 -4.65
CA LEU A 83 -2.44 -1.04 -4.99
C LEU A 83 -2.35 -2.31 -4.14
N TYR A 84 -3.08 -2.35 -3.03
CA TYR A 84 -3.11 -3.49 -2.12
C TYR A 84 -1.71 -3.88 -1.61
N GLN A 85 -1.03 -4.86 -2.23
CA GLN A 85 0.33 -5.34 -1.89
C GLN A 85 1.41 -4.92 -2.92
N SER A 86 0.99 -4.25 -3.98
CA SER A 86 1.83 -3.80 -5.09
C SER A 86 2.00 -2.28 -5.04
N VAL A 87 3.12 -1.79 -5.56
CA VAL A 87 3.35 -0.37 -5.78
C VAL A 87 3.67 -0.13 -7.25
N ILE A 88 3.02 0.89 -7.81
CA ILE A 88 3.33 1.44 -9.13
C ILE A 88 4.18 2.69 -8.90
N ILE A 89 5.38 2.72 -9.47
CA ILE A 89 6.28 3.87 -9.49
C ILE A 89 6.23 4.46 -10.89
N THR A 90 5.79 5.72 -10.99
CA THR A 90 5.74 6.48 -12.24
C THR A 90 6.94 7.41 -12.29
N THR A 91 7.78 7.22 -13.31
CA THR A 91 8.92 8.05 -13.63
C THR A 91 8.61 8.91 -14.87
N PRO A 92 9.48 9.86 -15.25
CA PRO A 92 9.27 10.63 -16.48
C PRO A 92 9.25 9.79 -17.77
N LEU A 93 9.85 8.59 -17.79
CA LEU A 93 9.96 7.76 -18.99
C LEU A 93 9.06 6.52 -18.99
N ALA A 94 8.68 5.98 -17.83
CA ALA A 94 7.92 4.73 -17.76
C ALA A 94 7.19 4.52 -16.42
N ASP A 95 6.25 3.58 -16.43
CA ASP A 95 5.61 3.03 -15.24
C ASP A 95 6.26 1.68 -14.88
N TRP A 96 6.48 1.51 -13.57
CA TRP A 96 7.13 0.35 -12.98
C TRP A 96 6.23 -0.22 -11.89
N CYS A 97 6.11 -1.54 -11.79
CA CYS A 97 5.27 -2.19 -10.78
C CYS A 97 6.02 -3.33 -10.09
N PHE A 98 5.88 -3.46 -8.77
CA PHE A 98 6.35 -4.64 -8.04
C PHE A 98 5.59 -4.85 -6.73
N ASP A 99 5.61 -6.08 -6.22
CA ASP A 99 4.98 -6.44 -4.95
C ASP A 99 5.92 -6.14 -3.77
N TYR A 100 5.58 -5.17 -2.93
CA TYR A 100 6.47 -4.69 -1.87
C TYR A 100 6.40 -5.54 -0.59
N HIS A 101 5.43 -6.46 -0.47
CA HIS A 101 5.39 -7.46 0.60
C HIS A 101 6.18 -8.74 0.31
N GLU A 102 6.43 -9.09 -0.96
CA GLU A 102 7.10 -10.35 -1.30
C GLU A 102 8.60 -10.34 -0.98
N LYS A 103 9.18 -11.47 -0.55
CA LYS A 103 10.64 -11.53 -0.33
C LYS A 103 11.42 -11.53 -1.65
N TYR A 104 10.84 -12.11 -2.69
CA TYR A 104 11.41 -12.18 -4.04
C TYR A 104 10.67 -11.15 -4.87
N LYS A 105 11.37 -10.10 -5.30
CA LYS A 105 10.71 -9.01 -6.03
C LYS A 105 10.72 -9.34 -7.50
N THR A 106 9.56 -9.29 -8.13
CA THR A 106 9.46 -9.26 -9.59
C THR A 106 9.11 -7.84 -9.99
N LEU A 107 10.04 -7.18 -10.70
CA LEU A 107 9.83 -5.83 -11.22
C LEU A 107 9.27 -5.94 -12.63
N TYR A 108 8.09 -5.38 -12.81
CA TYR A 108 7.41 -5.26 -14.10
C TYR A 108 7.61 -3.84 -14.62
N HIS A 109 7.93 -3.70 -15.89
CA HIS A 109 8.03 -2.38 -16.52
C HIS A 109 7.52 -2.39 -17.95
N GLU A 110 6.87 -1.28 -18.33
CA GLU A 110 6.36 -1.08 -19.67
C GLU A 110 7.36 -0.26 -20.48
N ASN A 111 7.94 -0.88 -21.52
CA ASN A 111 8.62 -0.13 -22.57
C ASN A 111 7.54 0.37 -23.56
N THR A 112 7.19 1.65 -23.52
CA THR A 112 6.19 2.31 -24.41
C THR A 112 6.59 2.23 -25.91
N PRO A 113 5.66 2.29 -26.90
CA PRO A 113 4.23 2.62 -26.84
C PRO A 113 3.32 1.57 -27.53
N ASN A 114 2.51 0.84 -26.76
CA ASN A 114 1.21 0.31 -27.21
C ASN A 114 0.55 -0.42 -26.04
N THR A 115 -0.11 0.32 -25.14
CA THR A 115 -1.51 0.16 -24.72
C THR A 115 -1.73 0.87 -23.40
N LYS A 116 -2.85 1.59 -23.34
CA LYS A 116 -3.31 2.29 -22.15
C LYS A 116 -3.66 1.25 -21.08
N TYR A 117 -3.32 1.50 -19.82
CA TYR A 117 -3.93 0.83 -18.66
C TYR A 117 -5.48 0.86 -18.67
N LEU A 118 -6.10 1.69 -19.54
CA LEU A 118 -7.54 1.75 -19.83
C LEU A 118 -8.07 0.59 -20.71
N THR A 119 -7.23 -0.11 -21.48
CA THR A 119 -7.69 -1.01 -22.57
C THR A 119 -7.56 -2.51 -22.29
N GLY A 120 -6.98 -2.93 -21.16
CA GLY A 120 -7.00 -4.34 -20.73
C GLY A 120 -6.24 -5.35 -21.60
N HIS A 121 -5.44 -4.92 -22.59
CA HIS A 121 -4.60 -5.80 -23.38
C HIS A 121 -3.17 -5.84 -22.83
N TYR A 122 -2.73 -7.03 -22.40
CA TYR A 122 -1.39 -7.26 -21.84
C TYR A 122 -0.34 -7.37 -22.95
N VAL A 123 0.51 -6.37 -23.12
CA VAL A 123 1.80 -6.55 -23.82
C VAL A 123 2.76 -7.31 -22.89
N LYS A 124 3.70 -8.08 -23.47
CA LYS A 124 4.74 -8.81 -22.74
C LYS A 124 5.45 -7.88 -21.74
N ALA A 125 5.05 -7.95 -20.48
CA ALA A 125 5.71 -7.22 -19.41
C ALA A 125 7.17 -7.68 -19.34
N HIS A 126 8.11 -6.75 -19.49
CA HIS A 126 9.51 -7.07 -19.23
C HIS A 126 9.63 -7.30 -17.72
N THR A 127 10.01 -8.53 -17.37
CA THR A 127 10.20 -8.92 -15.97
C THR A 127 11.67 -8.84 -15.63
N GLN A 128 11.97 -8.12 -14.56
CA GLN A 128 13.29 -8.09 -13.96
C GLN A 128 13.23 -8.68 -12.56
N PHE A 129 14.38 -9.18 -12.10
CA PHE A 129 14.57 -9.77 -10.78
C PHE A 129 13.70 -11.00 -10.45
N LYS A 130 13.02 -11.61 -11.43
CA LYS A 130 12.23 -12.84 -11.21
C LYS A 130 13.07 -13.90 -10.49
N GLY A 131 12.63 -14.30 -9.29
CA GLY A 131 13.31 -15.29 -8.44
C GLY A 131 14.52 -14.77 -7.65
N LYS A 132 14.84 -13.47 -7.69
CA LYS A 132 15.91 -12.85 -6.90
C LYS A 132 15.34 -12.18 -5.65
N LYS A 133 16.03 -12.37 -4.52
CA LYS A 133 15.73 -11.67 -3.26
C LYS A 133 16.23 -10.23 -3.37
N MET A 134 15.32 -9.28 -3.36
CA MET A 134 15.63 -7.85 -3.52
C MET A 134 14.94 -7.05 -2.41
N THR A 135 15.64 -6.04 -1.89
CA THR A 135 15.03 -5.05 -1.00
C THR A 135 14.27 -4.02 -1.84
N VAL A 136 13.27 -3.36 -1.24
CA VAL A 136 12.53 -2.30 -1.93
C VAL A 136 13.46 -1.17 -2.37
N SER A 137 14.39 -0.77 -1.50
CA SER A 137 15.40 0.26 -1.83
C SER A 137 16.25 -0.12 -3.04
N ALA A 138 16.71 -1.37 -3.14
CA ALA A 138 17.50 -1.81 -4.29
C ALA A 138 16.70 -1.82 -5.59
N VAL A 139 15.38 -2.06 -5.53
CA VAL A 139 14.48 -1.94 -6.69
C VAL A 139 14.34 -0.47 -7.12
N ILE A 140 14.16 0.45 -6.17
CA ILE A 140 14.02 1.89 -6.46
C ILE A 140 15.32 2.46 -7.06
N GLU A 141 16.47 2.11 -6.48
CA GLU A 141 17.80 2.52 -7.01
C GLU A 141 18.04 1.97 -8.42
N TYR A 142 17.60 0.73 -8.68
CA TYR A 142 17.66 0.17 -10.03
C TYR A 142 16.85 1.00 -11.03
N ILE A 143 15.61 1.38 -10.66
CA ILE A 143 14.75 2.22 -11.51
C ILE A 143 15.45 3.57 -11.78
N ALA A 144 16.02 4.21 -10.75
CA ALA A 144 16.74 5.47 -10.92
C ALA A 144 17.94 5.37 -11.86
N SER A 145 18.75 4.32 -11.70
CA SER A 145 19.88 4.05 -12.60
C SER A 145 19.43 3.81 -14.05
N HIS A 146 18.36 3.03 -14.24
CA HIS A 146 17.82 2.74 -15.56
C HIS A 146 17.26 3.99 -16.25
N GLU A 147 16.56 4.85 -15.51
CA GLU A 147 16.04 6.13 -16.02
C GLU A 147 17.17 7.08 -16.46
N GLY A 148 18.23 7.19 -15.64
CA GLY A 148 19.42 7.99 -15.98
C GLY A 148 20.08 7.49 -17.27
N TRP A 149 20.31 6.19 -17.38
CA TRP A 149 20.88 5.59 -18.60
C TRP A 149 20.01 5.83 -19.83
N ARG A 150 18.68 5.72 -19.72
CA ARG A 150 17.77 5.99 -20.86
C ARG A 150 17.74 7.46 -21.27
N ALA A 151 17.81 8.39 -20.32
CA ALA A 151 17.88 9.81 -20.61
C ALA A 151 19.17 10.15 -21.39
N GLU A 152 20.30 9.58 -20.99
CA GLU A 152 21.57 9.73 -21.70
C GLU A 152 21.50 9.20 -23.13
N GLN A 153 20.95 8.00 -23.33
CA GLN A 153 20.79 7.40 -24.66
C GLN A 153 19.93 8.30 -25.58
N ARG A 154 18.79 8.80 -25.09
CA ARG A 154 17.93 9.73 -25.86
C ARG A 154 18.67 11.02 -26.23
N SER A 155 19.48 11.56 -25.32
CA SER A 155 20.25 12.78 -25.58
C SER A 155 21.29 12.59 -26.69
N LYS A 156 21.96 11.43 -26.73
CA LYS A 156 22.95 11.07 -27.76
C LYS A 156 22.31 10.93 -29.13
N THR A 157 21.20 10.18 -29.23
CA THR A 157 20.48 9.99 -30.50
C THR A 157 19.88 11.30 -31.04
N THR A 158 19.51 12.24 -30.16
CA THR A 158 18.99 13.54 -30.61
C THR A 158 20.11 14.43 -31.17
N LYS A 159 21.30 14.42 -30.56
CA LYS A 159 22.47 15.15 -31.07
C LYS A 159 22.94 14.62 -32.44
N GLU A 160 23.03 13.30 -32.60
CA GLU A 160 23.45 12.67 -33.87
C GLU A 160 22.47 12.89 -35.04
N LYS A 161 21.20 13.20 -34.77
CA LYS A 161 20.21 13.54 -35.82
C LYS A 161 20.17 15.03 -36.18
N SER A 162 20.88 15.87 -35.41
CA SER A 162 20.91 17.33 -35.57
C SER A 162 22.19 17.82 -36.26
N GLU A 163 23.11 16.90 -36.59
CA GLU A 163 24.31 17.10 -37.41
C GLU A 163 24.08 16.48 -38.81
#